data_AF-A0A0C9MK23-F1
#
_entry.id   AF-A0A0C9MK23-F1
#
_cell.length_a   1.000
_cell.length_b   1.000
_cell.length_c   1.000
_cell.angle_alpha   90.00
_cell.angle_beta   90.00
_cell.angle_gamma   90.00
#
_symmetry.space_group_name_H-M   'P 1'
#
loop_
_entity.id
_entity.type
_entity.pdbx_description
1 polymer ?
#
loop_
_entity_poly.entity_id
_entity_poly.type
_entity_poly.pdbx_seq_one_letter_code
_entity_poly.pdbx_strand_id
1 'polypeptide(L)'
;MTHPSGTPGVATGPENVLMVQDDLEAGRRNGAIHDYFKQSSRIYIPYLMLSHPIASFFFLVFRTGALLTYLLGSFFSNNFTLIFVLVILLLAFDFWTTKNVSGRLLVGLRWWNEIQPDGSNKWVFESANPDRKSNRADSQLFWLVLYGTPLIWGVFAFSCILTMKVSWLFIVAIAIIMNVANVYGFSQCDKDARRRWTTNLMAQSALGSLGSGATGFVVKAECNGGFDLCNRSYSDITYLITHDSYALTPNIAATQDYNIIDQLNDGVRGIKLSAVPSIGNPEVIHLCHTFCGVLDAGLVSDTLNNISQWLKGNPKEVVTIMWNNLYNFKATQLAAAYEASEIMPFVYLHNNTTWPTLQEMIDTDKRLVNFVDAEADVAQIPWLMDQFSHVFETPYDNLDVDSFNCNIDRIAKDVDPQNMMYVMNHFIYGVIEMGALKIEIPSKEKATLTNAKESISKHASNCASIFQKKPNFVEVDFYTIGDALSVVADLNGVPSTPLVRKQPHPLVDGNNSLAIRKSNLSPTEHILIDNVSSKAEKLVYPHHWCYLTLLFAMYLNRF
;
A
#
# COMPACT_ATOMS: atom_id res chain seq x y z
N MET A 1 54.48 -62.33 2.24
CA MET A 1 55.64 -62.58 1.37
C MET A 1 55.41 -61.80 0.09
N THR A 2 56.28 -60.94 -0.45
CA THR A 2 57.63 -60.49 -0.04
C THR A 2 57.98 -59.17 -0.76
N HIS A 3 58.45 -58.16 -0.01
CA HIS A 3 59.36 -57.08 -0.48
C HIS A 3 60.83 -57.50 -0.15
N PRO A 4 61.93 -56.81 -0.58
CA PRO A 4 62.14 -55.42 -1.06
C PRO A 4 62.65 -55.38 -2.53
N SER A 5 63.45 -54.45 -3.10
CA SER A 5 64.15 -53.18 -2.73
C SER A 5 64.42 -52.35 -4.02
N GLY A 6 64.88 -51.09 -4.03
CA GLY A 6 65.05 -50.11 -2.92
C GLY A 6 66.17 -49.05 -3.13
N THR A 7 65.88 -47.96 -3.86
CA THR A 7 66.58 -46.64 -3.90
C THR A 7 68.11 -46.67 -4.22
N PRO A 8 68.95 -45.58 -4.16
CA PRO A 8 68.90 -44.27 -3.46
C PRO A 8 68.21 -43.16 -4.29
N GLY A 9 67.87 -41.94 -3.83
CA GLY A 9 68.16 -41.07 -2.68
C GLY A 9 67.72 -39.64 -3.13
N VAL A 10 67.69 -38.53 -2.38
CA VAL A 10 68.04 -38.15 -0.99
C VAL A 10 66.98 -37.11 -0.53
N ALA A 11 66.73 -36.92 0.76
CA ALA A 11 65.63 -36.10 1.28
C ALA A 11 66.06 -34.75 1.90
N THR A 12 65.31 -33.68 1.62
CA THR A 12 65.19 -32.46 2.45
C THR A 12 63.82 -31.78 2.26
N GLY A 13 63.28 -31.25 3.34
CA GLY A 13 62.22 -30.23 3.41
C GLY A 13 62.32 -29.54 4.79
N PRO A 14 61.34 -28.72 5.23
CA PRO A 14 60.10 -28.32 4.53
C PRO A 14 59.77 -26.82 4.66
N GLU A 15 59.84 -26.05 3.58
CA GLU A 15 59.27 -24.69 3.52
C GLU A 15 58.45 -24.49 2.24
N ASN A 16 57.16 -24.16 2.40
CA ASN A 16 56.26 -23.44 1.45
C ASN A 16 54.79 -23.52 1.93
N VAL A 17 54.50 -22.97 3.12
CA VAL A 17 53.12 -22.73 3.59
C VAL A 17 53.04 -21.31 4.17
N LEU A 18 53.31 -20.31 3.33
CA LEU A 18 53.02 -18.87 3.51
C LEU A 18 53.58 -18.11 2.29
N MET A 19 52.71 -17.64 1.38
CA MET A 19 52.87 -16.52 0.41
C MET A 19 51.88 -16.65 -0.78
N VAL A 20 50.58 -16.76 -0.50
CA VAL A 20 49.50 -16.44 -1.47
C VAL A 20 48.38 -15.70 -0.73
N GLN A 21 48.74 -14.68 0.05
CA GLN A 21 47.78 -13.90 0.85
C GLN A 21 48.02 -12.38 0.81
N ASP A 22 49.23 -11.91 0.46
CA ASP A 22 49.58 -10.48 0.45
C ASP A 22 49.25 -9.74 -0.85
N ASP A 23 49.34 -10.39 -2.02
CA ASP A 23 49.11 -9.73 -3.33
C ASP A 23 47.63 -9.33 -3.56
N LEU A 24 46.70 -9.84 -2.75
CA LEU A 24 45.30 -9.38 -2.73
C LEU A 24 45.06 -8.15 -1.83
N GLU A 25 45.99 -7.83 -0.93
CA GLU A 25 45.94 -6.60 -0.12
C GLU A 25 46.62 -5.40 -0.80
N ALA A 26 47.65 -5.64 -1.62
CA ALA A 26 48.35 -4.60 -2.37
C ALA A 26 47.40 -3.82 -3.31
N GLY A 27 46.47 -4.51 -3.99
CA GLY A 27 45.46 -3.89 -4.84
C GLY A 27 44.44 -3.01 -4.11
N ARG A 28 44.36 -3.09 -2.77
CA ARG A 28 43.40 -2.35 -1.94
C ARG A 28 43.91 -0.97 -1.51
N ARG A 29 45.16 -0.61 -1.83
CA ARG A 29 45.81 0.66 -1.42
C ARG A 29 46.29 1.52 -2.59
N ASN A 30 45.43 1.81 -3.57
CA ASN A 30 45.52 3.03 -4.39
C ASN A 30 44.19 3.30 -5.13
N GLY A 31 43.70 4.54 -5.11
CA GLY A 31 42.35 4.91 -5.60
C GLY A 31 42.13 4.87 -7.12
N ALA A 32 43.11 4.44 -7.90
CA ALA A 32 43.16 4.61 -9.36
C ALA A 32 42.02 3.91 -10.13
N ILE A 33 41.49 2.80 -9.62
CA ILE A 33 40.39 2.06 -10.28
C ILE A 33 39.08 2.88 -10.29
N HIS A 34 38.85 3.71 -9.27
CA HIS A 34 37.63 4.53 -9.20
C HIS A 34 37.64 5.67 -10.23
N ASP A 35 38.81 6.24 -10.54
CA ASP A 35 38.92 7.35 -11.49
C ASP A 35 39.04 6.88 -12.96
N TYR A 36 39.54 5.66 -13.21
CA TYR A 36 39.58 5.09 -14.57
C TYR A 36 38.18 4.97 -15.21
N PHE A 37 37.17 4.56 -14.41
CA PHE A 37 35.76 4.57 -14.83
C PHE A 37 35.11 5.97 -14.91
N LYS A 38 35.76 6.98 -14.33
CA LYS A 38 35.24 8.35 -14.19
C LYS A 38 35.69 9.28 -15.31
N GLN A 39 36.81 8.96 -15.97
CA GLN A 39 37.37 9.77 -17.04
C GLN A 39 36.87 9.37 -18.45
N SER A 40 36.29 8.17 -18.61
CA SER A 40 35.71 7.69 -19.88
C SER A 40 34.31 8.25 -20.19
N SER A 41 33.55 8.70 -19.20
CA SER A 41 32.09 8.92 -19.32
C SER A 41 31.68 10.33 -19.80
N ARG A 42 32.59 11.10 -20.44
CA ARG A 42 32.36 12.51 -20.79
C ARG A 42 31.67 12.78 -22.13
N ILE A 43 31.47 11.78 -23.00
CA ILE A 43 30.80 11.93 -24.30
C ILE A 43 29.80 10.79 -24.57
N TYR A 44 28.84 10.60 -23.66
CA TYR A 44 27.59 9.87 -23.97
C TYR A 44 26.38 10.64 -23.42
N ILE A 45 25.31 10.69 -24.22
CA ILE A 45 24.17 11.61 -24.06
C ILE A 45 23.24 11.12 -22.92
N PRO A 46 22.67 12.01 -22.07
CA PRO A 46 22.04 11.65 -20.80
C PRO A 46 20.62 11.03 -20.89
N TYR A 47 20.40 10.09 -21.81
CA TYR A 47 19.18 9.27 -21.86
C TYR A 47 19.26 7.98 -21.03
N LEU A 48 20.47 7.48 -20.73
CA LEU A 48 20.68 6.17 -20.09
C LEU A 48 20.55 6.16 -18.55
N MET A 49 20.15 7.28 -17.94
CA MET A 49 20.13 7.48 -16.48
C MET A 49 18.81 8.06 -15.96
N LEU A 50 17.71 7.88 -16.69
CA LEU A 50 16.36 8.28 -16.25
C LEU A 50 15.61 7.07 -15.67
N SER A 51 14.97 7.24 -14.51
CA SER A 51 14.18 6.17 -13.87
C SER A 51 12.75 6.10 -14.41
N HIS A 52 12.18 7.24 -14.80
CA HIS A 52 10.84 7.31 -15.42
C HIS A 52 10.89 7.93 -16.82
N PRO A 53 11.59 7.32 -17.80
CA PRO A 53 11.84 7.92 -19.12
C PRO A 53 10.56 8.26 -19.89
N ILE A 54 9.48 7.49 -19.71
CA ILE A 54 8.16 7.78 -20.31
C ILE A 54 7.55 9.07 -19.71
N ALA A 55 7.67 9.26 -18.39
CA ALA A 55 7.20 10.48 -17.73
C ALA A 55 8.03 11.71 -18.15
N SER A 56 9.35 11.55 -18.26
CA SER A 56 10.26 12.57 -18.80
C SER A 56 9.92 12.95 -20.25
N PHE A 57 9.58 11.96 -21.09
CA PHE A 57 9.15 12.21 -22.47
C PHE A 57 7.86 13.02 -22.52
N PHE A 58 6.80 12.61 -21.82
CA PHE A 58 5.52 13.32 -21.84
C PHE A 58 5.59 14.72 -21.19
N PHE A 59 6.43 14.88 -20.15
CA PHE A 59 6.75 16.18 -19.54
C PHE A 59 7.41 17.17 -20.51
N LEU A 60 8.23 16.66 -21.45
CA LEU A 60 8.87 17.47 -22.48
C LEU A 60 7.94 17.69 -23.68
N VAL A 61 7.26 16.65 -24.19
CA VAL A 61 6.64 16.68 -25.53
C VAL A 61 5.48 17.67 -25.67
N PHE A 62 4.57 17.75 -24.69
CA PHE A 62 3.44 18.70 -24.74
C PHE A 62 3.93 20.15 -24.61
N ARG A 63 4.98 20.34 -23.81
CA ARG A 63 5.62 21.62 -23.49
C ARG A 63 6.41 22.18 -24.67
N THR A 64 7.27 21.36 -25.28
CA THR A 64 7.94 21.69 -26.54
C THR A 64 6.94 21.82 -27.68
N GLY A 65 5.89 20.99 -27.69
CA GLY A 65 4.77 21.09 -28.62
C GLY A 65 4.12 22.47 -28.56
N ALA A 66 3.68 22.92 -27.39
CA ALA A 66 3.06 24.24 -27.21
C ALA A 66 3.98 25.38 -27.69
N LEU A 67 5.27 25.33 -27.37
CA LEU A 67 6.27 26.32 -27.80
C LEU A 67 6.48 26.29 -29.32
N LEU A 68 6.57 25.10 -29.94
CA LEU A 68 6.76 24.94 -31.39
C LEU A 68 5.50 25.31 -32.18
N THR A 69 4.30 24.92 -31.73
CA THR A 69 3.04 25.33 -32.37
C THR A 69 2.80 26.83 -32.23
N TYR A 70 3.21 27.46 -31.12
CA TYR A 70 3.20 28.91 -30.97
C TYR A 70 4.16 29.61 -31.93
N LEU A 71 5.41 29.14 -32.03
CA LEU A 71 6.46 29.80 -32.83
C LEU A 71 6.36 29.52 -34.33
N LEU A 72 5.97 28.29 -34.72
CA LEU A 72 5.96 27.79 -36.11
C LEU A 72 4.54 27.56 -36.66
N GLY A 73 3.46 27.65 -35.87
CA GLY A 73 2.10 27.38 -36.34
C GLY A 73 1.70 28.20 -37.56
N SER A 74 2.13 29.46 -37.60
CA SER A 74 1.91 30.41 -38.71
C SER A 74 2.62 30.02 -40.03
N PHE A 75 3.53 29.04 -40.02
CA PHE A 75 4.14 28.47 -41.22
C PHE A 75 3.26 27.39 -41.85
N PHE A 76 2.44 26.70 -41.05
CA PHE A 76 1.58 25.59 -41.47
C PHE A 76 0.11 25.99 -41.66
N SER A 77 -0.34 27.09 -41.03
CA SER A 77 -1.70 27.61 -41.20
C SER A 77 -1.76 29.13 -41.02
N ASN A 78 -2.54 29.80 -41.86
CA ASN A 78 -2.88 31.22 -41.68
C ASN A 78 -4.08 31.43 -40.74
N ASN A 79 -4.73 30.35 -40.25
CA ASN A 79 -5.88 30.45 -39.36
C ASN A 79 -5.42 30.62 -37.89
N PHE A 80 -5.41 31.87 -37.42
CA PHE A 80 -5.07 32.21 -36.03
C PHE A 80 -5.91 31.42 -35.01
N THR A 81 -7.21 31.25 -35.24
CA THR A 81 -8.11 30.52 -34.32
C THR A 81 -7.70 29.05 -34.18
N LEU A 82 -7.25 28.43 -35.27
CA LEU A 82 -6.74 27.04 -35.23
C LEU A 82 -5.45 26.94 -34.41
N ILE A 83 -4.50 27.86 -34.63
CA ILE A 83 -3.24 27.90 -33.86
C ILE A 83 -3.54 28.17 -32.37
N PHE A 84 -4.41 29.12 -32.07
CA PHE A 84 -4.86 29.44 -30.72
C PHE A 84 -5.40 28.20 -30.00
N VAL A 85 -6.36 27.49 -30.60
CA VAL A 85 -6.96 26.28 -30.01
C VAL A 85 -5.90 25.19 -29.79
N LEU A 86 -5.02 24.94 -30.77
CA LEU A 86 -3.96 23.93 -30.66
C LEU A 86 -2.96 24.26 -29.54
N VAL A 87 -2.50 25.51 -29.42
CA VAL A 87 -1.57 25.91 -28.34
C VAL A 87 -2.25 25.84 -26.97
N ILE A 88 -3.50 26.27 -26.84
CA ILE A 88 -4.25 26.18 -25.57
C ILE A 88 -4.46 24.72 -25.15
N LEU A 89 -4.78 23.81 -26.08
CA LEU A 89 -4.87 22.38 -25.79
C LEU A 89 -3.53 21.79 -25.33
N LEU A 90 -2.42 22.14 -26.02
CA LEU A 90 -1.08 21.68 -25.64
C LEU A 90 -0.62 22.23 -24.28
N LEU A 91 -0.98 23.47 -23.94
CA LEU A 91 -0.76 24.06 -22.62
C LEU A 91 -1.60 23.38 -21.53
N ALA A 92 -2.84 22.99 -21.83
CA ALA A 92 -3.67 22.22 -20.91
C ALA A 92 -3.10 20.82 -20.66
N PHE A 93 -2.61 20.13 -21.70
CA PHE A 93 -1.92 18.84 -21.55
C PHE A 93 -0.60 18.96 -20.79
N ASP A 94 0.24 19.96 -21.06
CA ASP A 94 1.47 20.22 -20.29
C ASP A 94 1.15 20.50 -18.81
N PHE A 95 0.20 21.38 -18.53
CA PHE A 95 -0.21 21.71 -17.17
C PHE A 95 -0.72 20.48 -16.40
N TRP A 96 -1.63 19.72 -17.00
CA TRP A 96 -2.21 18.52 -16.40
C TRP A 96 -1.17 17.42 -16.20
N THR A 97 -0.33 17.16 -17.21
CA THR A 97 0.72 16.12 -17.14
C THR A 97 1.77 16.48 -16.10
N THR A 98 2.22 17.74 -16.07
CA THR A 98 3.17 18.25 -15.08
C THR A 98 2.63 18.11 -13.67
N LYS A 99 1.36 18.53 -13.43
CA LYS A 99 0.72 18.50 -12.12
C LYS A 99 0.41 17.07 -11.63
N ASN A 100 -0.10 16.21 -12.50
CA ASN A 100 -0.67 14.91 -12.11
C ASN A 100 0.27 13.72 -12.30
N VAL A 101 1.19 13.77 -13.27
CA VAL A 101 2.06 12.63 -13.62
C VAL A 101 3.52 12.94 -13.30
N SER A 102 4.08 13.97 -13.92
CA SER A 102 5.52 14.22 -13.91
C SER A 102 6.04 14.63 -12.54
N GLY A 103 5.31 15.46 -11.79
CA GLY A 103 5.66 15.80 -10.41
C GLY A 103 5.72 14.58 -9.48
N ARG A 104 4.75 13.67 -9.58
CA ARG A 104 4.70 12.45 -8.76
C ARG A 104 5.85 11.50 -9.10
N LEU A 105 6.10 11.28 -10.39
CA LEU A 105 7.11 10.31 -10.83
C LEU A 105 8.53 10.85 -10.71
N LEU A 106 8.83 12.05 -11.23
CA LEU A 106 10.20 12.56 -11.35
C LEU A 106 10.77 13.15 -10.05
N VAL A 107 9.93 13.76 -9.20
CA VAL A 107 10.37 14.35 -7.90
C VAL A 107 9.62 13.85 -6.68
N GLY A 108 8.50 13.13 -6.84
CA GLY A 108 7.72 12.64 -5.70
C GLY A 108 6.91 13.73 -5.00
N LEU A 109 6.52 14.78 -5.72
CA LEU A 109 5.75 15.90 -5.17
C LEU A 109 4.37 15.97 -5.85
N ARG A 110 3.37 16.46 -5.12
CA ARG A 110 2.01 16.70 -5.63
C ARG A 110 1.41 17.93 -4.94
N TRP A 111 0.67 18.74 -5.68
CA TRP A 111 -0.05 19.88 -5.14
C TRP A 111 -1.46 19.94 -5.71
N TRP A 112 -2.40 20.49 -4.93
CA TRP A 112 -3.71 20.90 -5.42
C TRP A 112 -4.20 22.14 -4.68
N ASN A 113 -5.33 22.65 -5.13
CA ASN A 113 -6.07 23.71 -4.46
C ASN A 113 -7.46 23.16 -4.17
N GLU A 114 -7.93 23.44 -2.97
CA GLU A 114 -9.12 22.88 -2.33
C GLU A 114 -9.99 24.06 -1.90
N ILE A 115 -11.25 24.07 -2.32
CA ILE A 115 -12.23 25.08 -1.91
C ILE A 115 -12.86 24.57 -0.62
N GLN A 116 -12.62 25.29 0.46
CA GLN A 116 -13.11 24.97 1.79
C GLN A 116 -14.62 25.26 1.92
N PRO A 117 -15.33 24.71 2.93
CA PRO A 117 -16.76 24.96 3.12
C PRO A 117 -17.15 26.43 3.38
N ASP A 118 -16.18 27.29 3.74
CA ASP A 118 -16.34 28.74 3.87
C ASP A 118 -16.07 29.51 2.56
N GLY A 119 -15.80 28.81 1.46
CA GLY A 119 -15.43 29.36 0.16
C GLY A 119 -13.96 29.76 0.02
N SER A 120 -13.12 29.53 1.04
CA SER A 120 -11.70 29.91 1.00
C SER A 120 -10.84 28.92 0.20
N ASN A 121 -9.79 29.45 -0.45
CA ASN A 121 -8.89 28.68 -1.32
C ASN A 121 -7.66 28.18 -0.54
N LYS A 122 -7.67 26.91 -0.12
CA LYS A 122 -6.55 26.25 0.56
C LYS A 122 -5.64 25.58 -0.46
N TRP A 123 -4.34 25.84 -0.41
CA TRP A 123 -3.36 25.09 -1.20
C TRP A 123 -2.83 23.93 -0.36
N VAL A 124 -2.87 22.72 -0.92
CA VAL A 124 -2.44 21.50 -0.25
C VAL A 124 -1.21 20.96 -0.97
N PHE A 125 -0.19 20.60 -0.18
CA PHE A 125 1.13 20.20 -0.63
C PHE A 125 1.48 18.83 -0.06
N GLU A 126 1.85 17.89 -0.94
CA GLU A 126 2.17 16.51 -0.63
C GLU A 126 3.56 16.15 -1.18
N SER A 127 4.27 15.30 -0.45
CA SER A 127 5.59 14.77 -0.80
C SER A 127 5.69 13.29 -0.42
N ALA A 128 6.33 12.48 -1.26
CA ALA A 128 6.56 11.06 -1.01
C ALA A 128 7.36 10.81 0.28
N ASN A 129 7.26 9.58 0.81
CA ASN A 129 8.05 9.12 1.96
C ASN A 129 9.56 9.41 1.75
N PRO A 130 10.28 9.99 2.73
CA PRO A 130 11.72 10.19 2.71
C PRO A 130 12.58 9.00 2.25
N ASP A 131 12.15 7.76 2.51
CA ASP A 131 12.88 6.55 2.10
C ASP A 131 12.83 6.28 0.58
N ARG A 132 11.96 6.99 -0.15
CA ARG A 132 11.90 6.93 -1.62
C ARG A 132 13.16 7.60 -2.20
N LYS A 133 14.14 6.78 -2.57
CA LYS A 133 15.29 7.17 -3.39
C LYS A 133 14.84 7.81 -4.71
N SER A 134 14.83 9.14 -4.76
CA SER A 134 14.55 9.91 -5.98
C SER A 134 15.78 9.93 -6.89
N ASN A 135 15.56 9.74 -8.19
CA ASN A 135 16.68 9.75 -9.13
C ASN A 135 17.16 11.19 -9.38
N ARG A 136 18.49 11.38 -9.33
CA ARG A 136 19.13 12.69 -9.50
C ARG A 136 18.85 13.29 -10.88
N ALA A 137 18.86 12.48 -11.94
CA ALA A 137 18.63 12.99 -13.30
C ALA A 137 17.16 13.38 -13.53
N ASP A 138 16.20 12.54 -13.12
CA ASP A 138 14.76 12.83 -13.17
C ASP A 138 14.44 14.15 -12.43
N SER A 139 14.99 14.31 -11.22
CA SER A 139 14.82 15.51 -10.41
C SER A 139 15.47 16.76 -11.04
N GLN A 140 16.71 16.65 -11.53
CA GLN A 140 17.38 17.76 -12.22
C GLN A 140 16.64 18.20 -13.49
N LEU A 141 16.15 17.24 -14.29
CA LEU A 141 15.34 17.51 -15.48
C LEU A 141 14.03 18.23 -15.11
N PHE A 142 13.32 17.71 -14.10
CA PHE A 142 12.06 18.28 -13.64
C PHE A 142 12.20 19.74 -13.24
N TRP A 143 13.13 20.05 -12.31
CA TRP A 143 13.31 21.41 -11.82
C TRP A 143 13.81 22.38 -12.89
N LEU A 144 14.77 21.98 -13.73
CA LEU A 144 15.31 22.83 -14.80
C LEU A 144 14.21 23.25 -15.77
N VAL A 145 13.39 22.30 -16.23
CA VAL A 145 12.32 22.56 -17.19
C VAL A 145 11.17 23.34 -16.53
N LEU A 146 10.80 23.01 -15.29
CA LEU A 146 9.73 23.67 -14.55
C LEU A 146 10.01 25.17 -14.38
N TYR A 147 11.21 25.56 -13.96
CA TYR A 147 11.59 26.98 -13.82
C TYR A 147 11.92 27.66 -15.15
N GLY A 148 12.55 26.96 -16.10
CA GLY A 148 12.96 27.53 -17.39
C GLY A 148 11.79 27.90 -18.32
N THR A 149 10.69 27.15 -18.26
CA THR A 149 9.55 27.34 -19.18
C THR A 149 8.81 28.68 -19.03
N PRO A 150 8.41 29.13 -17.82
CA PRO A 150 7.80 30.45 -17.67
C PRO A 150 8.75 31.61 -18.02
N LEU A 151 10.08 31.42 -17.94
CA LEU A 151 11.04 32.41 -18.40
C LEU A 151 11.02 32.54 -19.94
N ILE A 152 10.94 31.42 -20.67
CA ILE A 152 10.79 31.42 -22.14
C ILE A 152 9.49 32.12 -22.55
N TRP A 153 8.37 31.80 -21.89
CA TRP A 153 7.10 32.51 -22.14
C TRP A 153 7.18 34.00 -21.75
N GLY A 154 7.93 34.37 -20.71
CA GLY A 154 8.21 35.77 -20.37
C GLY A 154 8.93 36.55 -21.48
N VAL A 155 9.89 35.93 -22.16
CA VAL A 155 10.55 36.52 -23.34
C VAL A 155 9.56 36.72 -24.49
N PHE A 156 8.66 35.76 -24.73
CA PHE A 156 7.59 35.93 -25.72
C PHE A 156 6.57 37.01 -25.32
N ALA A 157 6.25 37.17 -24.03
CA ALA A 157 5.37 38.25 -23.56
C ALA A 157 5.97 39.62 -23.85
N PHE A 158 7.25 39.81 -23.52
CA PHE A 158 8.01 41.02 -23.82
C PHE A 158 8.05 41.32 -25.33
N SER A 159 8.28 40.28 -26.16
CA SER A 159 8.24 40.41 -27.62
C SER A 159 6.85 40.82 -28.14
N CYS A 160 5.77 40.23 -27.62
CA CYS A 160 4.40 40.58 -28.00
C CYS A 160 4.00 42.00 -27.56
N ILE A 161 4.50 42.48 -26.42
CA ILE A 161 4.32 43.85 -25.94
C ILE A 161 5.02 44.84 -26.89
N LEU A 162 6.31 44.62 -27.20
CA LEU A 162 7.08 45.47 -28.11
C LEU A 162 6.51 45.49 -29.54
N THR A 163 5.93 44.38 -30.00
CA THR A 163 5.33 44.26 -31.34
C THR A 163 3.82 44.55 -31.38
N MET A 164 3.22 44.94 -30.25
CA MET A 164 1.78 45.18 -30.05
C MET A 164 0.84 44.07 -30.58
N LYS A 165 1.31 42.81 -30.56
CA LYS A 165 0.53 41.64 -31.03
C LYS A 165 -0.42 41.12 -29.94
N VAL A 166 -1.43 41.92 -29.61
CA VAL A 166 -2.40 41.67 -28.51
C VAL A 166 -3.01 40.26 -28.56
N SER A 167 -3.44 39.78 -29.72
CA SER A 167 -4.04 38.43 -29.86
C SER A 167 -3.09 37.30 -29.46
N TRP A 168 -1.78 37.45 -29.71
CA TRP A 168 -0.76 36.49 -29.32
C TRP A 168 -0.38 36.63 -27.84
N LEU A 169 -0.41 37.85 -27.30
CA LEU A 169 -0.17 38.12 -25.88
C LEU A 169 -1.17 37.39 -24.97
N PHE A 170 -2.43 37.20 -25.39
CA PHE A 170 -3.40 36.38 -24.66
C PHE A 170 -2.96 34.92 -24.48
N ILE A 171 -2.41 34.29 -25.52
CA ILE A 171 -1.90 32.91 -25.45
C ILE A 171 -0.75 32.84 -24.44
N VAL A 172 0.18 33.79 -24.52
CA VAL A 172 1.34 33.86 -23.61
C VAL A 172 0.92 34.12 -22.16
N ALA A 173 -0.07 34.98 -21.92
CA ALA A 173 -0.58 35.26 -20.58
C ALA A 173 -1.13 33.98 -19.91
N ILE A 174 -1.92 33.19 -20.65
CA ILE A 174 -2.43 31.90 -20.18
C ILE A 174 -1.26 30.92 -19.91
N ALA A 175 -0.30 30.84 -20.84
CA ALA A 175 0.88 29.98 -20.69
C ALA A 175 1.71 30.30 -19.43
N ILE A 176 1.90 31.60 -19.14
CA ILE A 176 2.59 32.07 -17.93
C ILE A 176 1.79 31.69 -16.69
N ILE A 177 0.48 31.99 -16.63
CA ILE A 177 -0.36 31.70 -15.45
C ILE A 177 -0.32 30.19 -15.11
N MET A 178 -0.48 29.32 -16.10
CA MET A 178 -0.46 27.86 -15.90
C MET A 178 0.93 27.36 -15.47
N ASN A 179 2.02 27.87 -16.04
CA ASN A 179 3.38 27.50 -15.62
C ASN A 179 3.73 28.03 -14.22
N VAL A 180 3.35 29.28 -13.89
CA VAL A 180 3.59 29.88 -12.56
C VAL A 180 2.82 29.15 -11.47
N ALA A 181 1.58 28.71 -11.73
CA ALA A 181 0.82 27.89 -10.78
C ALA A 181 1.53 26.56 -10.48
N ASN A 182 2.08 25.88 -11.50
CA ASN A 182 2.89 24.68 -11.31
C ASN A 182 4.20 24.98 -10.55
N VAL A 183 4.93 26.04 -10.91
CA VAL A 183 6.15 26.47 -10.21
C VAL A 183 5.86 26.71 -8.73
N TYR A 184 4.84 27.50 -8.40
CA TYR A 184 4.45 27.80 -7.02
C TYR A 184 4.10 26.53 -6.26
N GLY A 185 3.23 25.68 -6.82
CA GLY A 185 2.80 24.42 -6.22
C GLY A 185 3.97 23.53 -5.81
N PHE A 186 4.83 23.17 -6.76
CA PHE A 186 5.98 22.29 -6.48
C PHE A 186 7.04 22.95 -5.60
N SER A 187 7.29 24.26 -5.75
CA SER A 187 8.22 25.01 -4.88
C SER A 187 7.82 25.00 -3.42
N GLN A 188 6.52 24.92 -3.12
CA GLN A 188 6.01 24.83 -1.75
C GLN A 188 6.06 23.40 -1.21
N CYS A 189 5.76 22.38 -2.05
CA CYS A 189 5.95 20.98 -1.68
C CYS A 189 7.40 20.67 -1.27
N ASP A 190 8.39 21.11 -2.05
CA ASP A 190 9.82 20.86 -1.77
C ASP A 190 10.28 21.52 -0.45
N LYS A 191 9.79 22.74 -0.15
CA LYS A 191 10.06 23.41 1.13
C LYS A 191 9.46 22.68 2.33
N ASP A 192 8.22 22.19 2.19
CA ASP A 192 7.55 21.49 3.28
C ASP A 192 8.16 20.11 3.54
N ALA A 193 8.49 19.37 2.47
CA ALA A 193 9.21 18.10 2.55
C ALA A 193 10.55 18.25 3.30
N ARG A 194 11.35 19.26 2.95
CA ARG A 194 12.62 19.58 3.65
C ARG A 194 12.39 19.92 5.12
N ARG A 195 11.35 20.69 5.45
CA ARG A 195 11.03 21.05 6.84
C ARG A 195 10.72 19.82 7.67
N ARG A 196 9.83 18.93 7.21
CA ARG A 196 9.48 17.68 7.89
C ARG A 196 10.73 16.81 8.14
N TRP A 197 11.59 16.69 7.12
CA TRP A 197 12.86 15.98 7.25
C TRP A 197 13.78 16.60 8.33
N THR A 198 13.97 17.92 8.33
CA THR A 198 14.78 18.59 9.36
C THR A 198 14.21 18.47 10.77
N THR A 199 12.88 18.53 10.93
CA THR A 199 12.23 18.36 12.25
C THR A 199 12.43 16.95 12.79
N ASN A 200 12.25 15.92 11.94
CA ASN A 200 12.44 14.52 12.35
C ASN A 200 13.90 14.24 12.71
N LEU A 201 14.85 14.78 11.94
CA LEU A 201 16.29 14.66 12.23
C LEU A 201 16.66 15.35 13.54
N MET A 202 16.09 16.54 13.82
CA MET A 202 16.30 17.24 15.09
C MET A 202 15.71 16.48 16.27
N ALA A 203 14.51 15.90 16.14
CA ALA A 203 13.90 15.07 17.19
C ALA A 203 14.78 13.86 17.56
N GLN A 204 15.33 13.16 16.56
CA GLN A 204 16.28 12.07 16.78
C GLN A 204 17.57 12.55 17.46
N SER A 205 18.12 13.72 17.05
CA SER A 205 19.33 14.27 17.67
C SER A 205 19.13 14.75 19.12
N ALA A 206 17.94 15.25 19.46
CA ALA A 206 17.60 15.66 20.82
C ALA A 206 17.53 14.47 21.77
N LEU A 207 16.91 13.36 21.33
CA LEU A 207 16.91 12.09 22.06
C LEU A 207 18.33 11.53 22.25
N GLY A 208 19.21 11.66 21.25
CA GLY A 208 20.61 11.26 21.34
C GLY A 208 21.48 12.09 22.30
N SER A 209 21.04 13.28 22.72
CA SER A 209 21.81 14.20 23.57
C SER A 209 21.41 14.16 25.05
N LEU A 210 20.27 13.56 25.40
CA LEU A 210 19.75 13.49 26.78
C LEU A 210 20.29 12.28 27.58
N GLY A 211 21.49 11.81 27.23
CA GLY A 211 22.14 10.62 27.78
C GLY A 211 22.78 10.78 29.18
N SER A 212 22.23 11.58 30.08
CA SER A 212 22.53 11.58 31.53
C SER A 212 21.63 12.54 32.32
N GLY A 213 21.01 12.06 33.41
CA GLY A 213 20.53 12.94 34.48
C GLY A 213 19.10 13.48 34.37
N ALA A 214 18.13 12.66 33.99
CA ALA A 214 16.71 12.92 34.26
C ALA A 214 16.11 11.76 35.08
N THR A 215 15.24 12.06 36.04
CA THR A 215 14.57 11.05 36.89
C THR A 215 13.73 10.10 36.04
N GLY A 216 13.98 8.81 36.15
CA GLY A 216 13.34 7.80 35.30
C GLY A 216 11.83 7.70 35.52
N PHE A 217 11.06 8.19 34.55
CA PHE A 217 9.75 7.60 34.28
C PHE A 217 9.99 6.17 33.79
N VAL A 218 9.61 5.18 34.61
CA VAL A 218 9.54 3.79 34.15
C VAL A 218 8.40 3.72 33.13
N VAL A 219 8.75 3.69 31.84
CA VAL A 219 7.83 3.28 30.79
C VAL A 219 7.51 1.82 31.04
N LYS A 220 6.38 1.56 31.69
CA LYS A 220 5.90 0.22 32.01
C LYS A 220 5.79 -0.64 30.74
N ALA A 221 5.79 -1.95 30.91
CA ALA A 221 5.23 -2.84 29.88
C ALA A 221 3.74 -2.47 29.71
N GLU A 222 3.32 -2.26 28.48
CA GLU A 222 1.94 -2.03 28.08
C GLU A 222 1.69 -3.05 26.99
N CYS A 223 0.76 -3.97 27.21
CA CYS A 223 0.50 -5.06 26.28
C CYS A 223 -0.78 -4.71 25.53
N ASN A 224 -0.70 -4.57 24.20
CA ASN A 224 -1.76 -3.92 23.40
C ASN A 224 -2.19 -2.56 23.98
N GLY A 225 -1.21 -1.72 24.36
CA GLY A 225 -1.45 -0.39 24.93
C GLY A 225 -2.00 -0.35 26.37
N GLY A 226 -2.15 -1.50 27.05
CA GLY A 226 -2.66 -1.57 28.43
C GLY A 226 -1.73 -2.30 29.40
N PHE A 227 -1.39 -1.68 30.54
CA PHE A 227 -0.65 -2.37 31.62
C PHE A 227 -1.48 -3.52 32.21
N ASP A 228 -2.76 -3.27 32.49
CA ASP A 228 -3.67 -4.25 33.12
C ASP A 228 -4.13 -5.36 32.16
N LEU A 229 -3.66 -5.36 30.90
CA LEU A 229 -3.87 -6.44 29.93
C LEU A 229 -2.74 -7.49 29.95
N CYS A 230 -1.53 -7.11 30.38
CA CYS A 230 -0.35 -7.98 30.32
C CYS A 230 -0.53 -9.33 31.04
N ASN A 231 -1.15 -9.31 32.22
CA ASN A 231 -1.37 -10.51 33.05
C ASN A 231 -2.67 -11.26 32.72
N ARG A 232 -3.45 -10.84 31.72
CA ARG A 232 -4.69 -11.54 31.33
C ARG A 232 -4.38 -12.56 30.24
N SER A 233 -5.06 -13.69 30.31
CA SER A 233 -5.05 -14.69 29.23
C SER A 233 -5.60 -14.07 27.94
N TYR A 234 -5.03 -14.45 26.79
CA TYR A 234 -5.50 -14.04 25.47
C TYR A 234 -7.02 -14.26 25.28
N SER A 235 -7.56 -15.36 25.82
CA SER A 235 -9.00 -15.67 25.77
C SER A 235 -9.87 -14.93 26.80
N ASP A 236 -9.32 -14.02 27.60
CA ASP A 236 -10.05 -13.09 28.51
C ASP A 236 -9.92 -11.62 28.07
N ILE A 237 -9.48 -11.38 26.84
CA ILE A 237 -9.40 -10.05 26.25
C ILE A 237 -10.42 -9.93 25.11
N THR A 238 -11.02 -8.74 25.02
CA THR A 238 -11.83 -8.33 23.88
C THR A 238 -10.93 -7.57 22.91
N TYR A 239 -10.84 -7.99 21.66
CA TYR A 239 -10.12 -7.32 20.59
C TYR A 239 -11.12 -6.67 19.62
N LEU A 240 -10.75 -5.50 19.09
CA LEU A 240 -11.44 -5.00 17.90
C LEU A 240 -10.84 -5.73 16.69
N ILE A 241 -11.72 -6.35 15.89
CA ILE A 241 -11.38 -6.91 14.58
C ILE A 241 -12.11 -6.14 13.49
N THR A 242 -11.43 -5.91 12.37
CA THR A 242 -12.01 -5.31 11.17
C THR A 242 -12.44 -6.41 10.21
N HIS A 243 -13.68 -6.35 9.75
CA HIS A 243 -14.17 -7.20 8.68
C HIS A 243 -13.43 -6.86 7.37
N ASP A 244 -13.00 -7.91 6.65
CA ASP A 244 -12.26 -7.88 5.38
C ASP A 244 -11.22 -6.75 5.26
N SER A 245 -10.28 -6.69 6.22
CA SER A 245 -9.48 -5.51 6.62
C SER A 245 -8.69 -4.79 5.52
N TYR A 246 -8.55 -5.38 4.33
CA TYR A 246 -7.83 -4.84 3.17
C TYR A 246 -8.76 -4.19 2.13
N ALA A 247 -10.09 -4.34 2.28
CA ALA A 247 -11.07 -3.86 1.33
C ALA A 247 -11.32 -2.35 1.52
N LEU A 248 -10.54 -1.53 0.81
CA LEU A 248 -10.53 -0.07 1.00
C LEU A 248 -11.45 0.69 0.04
N THR A 249 -12.01 1.80 0.54
CA THR A 249 -12.77 2.77 -0.27
C THR A 249 -11.90 3.37 -1.39
N PRO A 250 -12.45 3.75 -2.57
CA PRO A 250 -13.87 3.93 -2.89
C PRO A 250 -14.58 2.72 -3.51
N ASN A 251 -14.09 1.49 -3.32
CA ASN A 251 -14.82 0.33 -3.82
C ASN A 251 -16.20 0.21 -3.14
N ILE A 252 -17.23 -0.27 -3.86
CA ILE A 252 -18.55 -0.56 -3.28
C ILE A 252 -18.53 -1.77 -2.34
N ALA A 253 -17.55 -2.66 -2.52
CA ALA A 253 -17.25 -3.78 -1.64
C ALA A 253 -16.17 -3.43 -0.58
N ALA A 254 -15.92 -2.14 -0.34
CA ALA A 254 -15.01 -1.70 0.71
C ALA A 254 -15.65 -1.85 2.09
N THR A 255 -14.91 -2.41 3.04
CA THR A 255 -15.30 -2.51 4.45
C THR A 255 -14.59 -1.46 5.32
N GLN A 256 -13.44 -0.90 4.88
CA GLN A 256 -12.62 0.02 5.68
C GLN A 256 -12.18 1.27 4.90
N ASP A 257 -11.79 2.33 5.63
CA ASP A 257 -11.23 3.58 5.06
C ASP A 257 -9.70 3.68 5.19
N TYR A 258 -9.09 2.82 6.00
CA TYR A 258 -7.67 2.84 6.34
C TYR A 258 -7.05 1.48 6.09
N ASN A 259 -5.79 1.46 5.65
CA ASN A 259 -5.05 0.21 5.46
C ASN A 259 -4.76 -0.50 6.80
N ILE A 260 -4.40 -1.78 6.73
CA ILE A 260 -4.13 -2.64 7.90
C ILE A 260 -3.06 -2.04 8.84
N ILE A 261 -2.06 -1.31 8.34
CA ILE A 261 -1.02 -0.73 9.20
C ILE A 261 -1.55 0.48 9.97
N ASP A 262 -2.41 1.31 9.37
CA ASP A 262 -3.13 2.36 10.08
C ASP A 262 -4.13 1.79 11.10
N GLN A 263 -4.86 0.72 10.77
CA GLN A 263 -5.72 -0.01 11.71
C GLN A 263 -4.94 -0.49 12.95
N LEU A 264 -3.80 -1.16 12.73
CA LEU A 264 -2.93 -1.63 13.82
C LEU A 264 -2.34 -0.47 14.63
N ASN A 265 -1.93 0.64 14.00
CA ASN A 265 -1.49 1.84 14.70
C ASN A 265 -2.59 2.48 15.56
N ASP A 266 -3.84 2.45 15.10
CA ASP A 266 -4.98 3.11 15.73
C ASP A 266 -5.59 2.28 16.89
N GLY A 267 -5.30 0.97 16.99
CA GLY A 267 -5.71 0.10 18.10
C GLY A 267 -6.44 -1.20 17.72
N VAL A 268 -6.69 -1.45 16.44
CA VAL A 268 -7.25 -2.73 15.95
C VAL A 268 -6.26 -3.86 16.23
N ARG A 269 -6.71 -5.03 16.71
CA ARG A 269 -5.82 -6.16 17.07
C ARG A 269 -6.27 -7.52 16.52
N GLY A 270 -7.46 -7.61 15.92
CA GLY A 270 -7.81 -8.67 14.98
C GLY A 270 -7.87 -8.13 13.55
N ILE A 271 -7.47 -8.92 12.56
CA ILE A 271 -7.49 -8.57 11.14
C ILE A 271 -8.14 -9.75 10.40
N LYS A 272 -9.27 -9.55 9.72
CA LYS A 272 -9.98 -10.61 8.98
C LYS A 272 -9.70 -10.48 7.48
N LEU A 273 -9.34 -11.58 6.83
CA LEU A 273 -8.79 -11.58 5.48
C LEU A 273 -9.45 -12.67 4.63
N SER A 274 -10.25 -12.29 3.63
CA SER A 274 -10.69 -13.22 2.57
C SER A 274 -9.55 -13.56 1.63
N ALA A 275 -9.17 -14.84 1.62
CA ALA A 275 -8.13 -15.40 0.78
C ALA A 275 -8.73 -16.00 -0.49
N VAL A 276 -8.18 -15.63 -1.65
CA VAL A 276 -8.67 -16.08 -2.96
C VAL A 276 -7.50 -16.54 -3.85
N PRO A 277 -7.57 -17.72 -4.48
CA PRO A 277 -6.58 -18.15 -5.47
C PRO A 277 -6.49 -17.19 -6.67
N SER A 278 -5.27 -16.83 -7.09
CA SER A 278 -5.02 -15.83 -8.12
C SER A 278 -5.52 -16.28 -9.50
N ILE A 279 -6.08 -15.33 -10.26
CA ILE A 279 -6.58 -15.60 -11.62
C ILE A 279 -5.41 -16.02 -12.52
N GLY A 280 -5.43 -17.29 -12.92
CA GLY A 280 -4.40 -17.92 -13.75
C GLY A 280 -3.29 -18.65 -12.99
N ASN A 281 -3.13 -18.47 -11.66
CA ASN A 281 -2.29 -19.37 -10.85
C ASN A 281 -2.93 -19.66 -9.48
N PRO A 282 -3.58 -20.82 -9.30
CA PRO A 282 -4.27 -21.15 -8.05
C PRO A 282 -3.32 -21.47 -6.88
N GLU A 283 -2.01 -21.64 -7.11
CA GLU A 283 -1.04 -21.82 -6.03
C GLU A 283 -0.72 -20.49 -5.31
N VAL A 284 -0.96 -19.35 -5.97
CA VAL A 284 -0.71 -18.01 -5.45
C VAL A 284 -1.99 -17.43 -4.87
N ILE A 285 -1.96 -16.99 -3.61
CA ILE A 285 -3.14 -16.48 -2.91
C ILE A 285 -3.11 -14.94 -2.82
N HIS A 286 -4.21 -14.31 -3.21
CA HIS A 286 -4.46 -12.86 -3.11
C HIS A 286 -5.49 -12.57 -2.01
N LEU A 287 -5.56 -11.29 -1.61
CA LEU A 287 -6.63 -10.74 -0.77
C LEU A 287 -7.71 -10.13 -1.67
N CYS A 288 -8.87 -10.78 -1.77
CA CYS A 288 -9.92 -10.39 -2.70
C CYS A 288 -11.34 -10.58 -2.16
N HIS A 289 -12.17 -9.54 -2.25
CA HIS A 289 -13.54 -9.57 -1.75
C HIS A 289 -14.42 -10.38 -2.71
N THR A 290 -14.87 -11.56 -2.29
CA THR A 290 -15.58 -12.57 -3.11
C THR A 290 -14.71 -13.14 -4.25
N PHE A 291 -14.20 -12.32 -5.16
CA PHE A 291 -13.22 -12.69 -6.19
C PHE A 291 -12.44 -11.46 -6.67
N CYS A 292 -11.22 -11.66 -7.17
CA CYS A 292 -10.27 -10.59 -7.53
C CYS A 292 -10.69 -9.66 -8.70
N GLY A 293 -11.89 -9.84 -9.25
CA GLY A 293 -12.50 -8.90 -10.19
C GLY A 293 -13.36 -7.82 -9.53
N VAL A 294 -13.77 -8.00 -8.28
CA VAL A 294 -14.52 -7.00 -7.48
C VAL A 294 -13.52 -6.08 -6.77
N LEU A 295 -12.63 -6.67 -5.97
CA LEU A 295 -11.56 -6.00 -5.24
C LEU A 295 -10.38 -6.98 -5.14
N ASP A 296 -9.17 -6.51 -5.42
CA ASP A 296 -7.91 -7.24 -5.25
C ASP A 296 -6.91 -6.27 -4.61
N ALA A 297 -6.42 -6.59 -3.41
CA ALA A 297 -5.39 -5.81 -2.71
C ALA A 297 -3.97 -6.40 -2.89
N GLY A 298 -3.82 -7.42 -3.74
CA GLY A 298 -2.55 -8.06 -4.05
C GLY A 298 -2.28 -9.31 -3.20
N LEU A 299 -1.00 -9.70 -3.19
CA LEU A 299 -0.52 -10.96 -2.62
C LEU A 299 -0.69 -11.00 -1.10
N VAL A 300 -1.11 -12.14 -0.57
CA VAL A 300 -1.15 -12.42 0.87
C VAL A 300 0.24 -12.21 1.51
N SER A 301 1.31 -12.64 0.83
CA SER A 301 2.70 -12.48 1.30
C SER A 301 3.10 -11.03 1.55
N ASP A 302 2.59 -10.09 0.76
CA ASP A 302 2.94 -8.67 0.85
C ASP A 302 2.27 -8.04 2.08
N THR A 303 1.00 -8.36 2.33
CA THR A 303 0.29 -7.96 3.55
C THR A 303 0.91 -8.59 4.80
N LEU A 304 1.24 -9.89 4.77
CA LEU A 304 1.94 -10.55 5.87
C LEU A 304 3.32 -9.95 6.14
N ASN A 305 4.06 -9.56 5.10
CA ASN A 305 5.32 -8.85 5.28
C ASN A 305 5.10 -7.47 5.91
N ASN A 306 4.08 -6.71 5.48
CA ASN A 306 3.75 -5.42 6.09
C ASN A 306 3.40 -5.57 7.59
N ILE A 307 2.61 -6.59 7.96
CA ILE A 307 2.30 -6.92 9.36
C ILE A 307 3.56 -7.36 10.12
N SER A 308 4.46 -8.13 9.50
CA SER A 308 5.76 -8.49 10.09
C SER A 308 6.62 -7.25 10.41
N GLN A 309 6.77 -6.30 9.48
CA GLN A 309 7.53 -5.08 9.76
C GLN A 309 6.88 -4.24 10.88
N TRP A 310 5.55 -4.25 10.98
CA TRP A 310 4.84 -3.60 12.09
C TRP A 310 5.07 -4.32 13.43
N LEU A 311 5.02 -5.65 13.48
CA LEU A 311 5.32 -6.44 14.69
C LEU A 311 6.78 -6.30 15.14
N LYS A 312 7.73 -6.09 14.20
CA LYS A 312 9.13 -5.72 14.50
C LYS A 312 9.25 -4.33 15.11
N GLY A 313 8.50 -3.35 14.60
CA GLY A 313 8.47 -1.98 15.12
C GLY A 313 7.77 -1.87 16.48
N ASN A 314 6.81 -2.74 16.76
CA ASN A 314 5.95 -2.69 17.94
C ASN A 314 6.04 -4.01 18.74
N PRO A 315 7.06 -4.18 19.59
CA PRO A 315 7.38 -5.47 20.22
C PRO A 315 6.42 -5.89 21.36
N LYS A 316 5.58 -4.99 21.87
CA LYS A 316 4.61 -5.29 22.96
C LYS A 316 3.19 -5.62 22.45
N GLU A 317 3.05 -5.84 21.15
CA GLU A 317 1.75 -5.95 20.48
C GLU A 317 1.47 -7.38 20.03
N VAL A 318 0.28 -7.87 20.37
CA VAL A 318 -0.25 -9.20 20.03
C VAL A 318 -1.44 -9.04 19.09
N VAL A 319 -1.34 -9.67 17.91
CA VAL A 319 -2.27 -9.55 16.78
C VAL A 319 -2.89 -10.90 16.46
N THR A 320 -4.13 -10.88 15.98
CA THR A 320 -4.85 -12.06 15.49
C THR A 320 -5.15 -11.88 14.01
N ILE A 321 -4.91 -12.91 13.20
CA ILE A 321 -5.42 -12.99 11.82
C ILE A 321 -6.47 -14.10 11.75
N MET A 322 -7.63 -13.77 11.16
CA MET A 322 -8.70 -14.72 10.86
C MET A 322 -8.88 -14.80 9.34
N TRP A 323 -8.72 -16.00 8.78
CA TRP A 323 -8.77 -16.24 7.34
C TRP A 323 -10.13 -16.77 6.90
N ASN A 324 -10.75 -16.06 5.97
CA ASN A 324 -11.94 -16.53 5.24
C ASN A 324 -11.47 -17.23 3.96
N ASN A 325 -11.58 -18.56 3.93
CA ASN A 325 -11.15 -19.43 2.84
C ASN A 325 -12.31 -19.70 1.87
N LEU A 326 -12.77 -18.64 1.20
CA LEU A 326 -13.91 -18.61 0.27
C LEU A 326 -13.94 -19.73 -0.80
N TYR A 327 -12.80 -20.36 -1.09
CA TYR A 327 -12.63 -21.32 -2.17
C TYR A 327 -12.24 -22.73 -1.71
N ASN A 328 -12.21 -22.99 -0.40
CA ASN A 328 -11.77 -24.27 0.18
C ASN A 328 -10.45 -24.77 -0.43
N PHE A 329 -9.46 -23.87 -0.53
CA PHE A 329 -8.10 -24.25 -0.94
C PHE A 329 -7.31 -24.73 0.29
N LYS A 330 -6.23 -25.48 0.11
CA LYS A 330 -5.54 -26.15 1.22
C LYS A 330 -4.78 -25.18 2.11
N ALA A 331 -4.80 -25.42 3.43
CA ALA A 331 -3.94 -24.75 4.41
C ALA A 331 -2.47 -24.61 3.99
N THR A 332 -1.92 -25.60 3.26
CA THR A 332 -0.54 -25.57 2.74
C THR A 332 -0.26 -24.43 1.76
N GLN A 333 -1.25 -23.98 0.97
CA GLN A 333 -1.11 -22.83 0.06
C GLN A 333 -1.06 -21.51 0.83
N LEU A 334 -1.81 -21.42 1.94
CA LEU A 334 -1.73 -20.26 2.83
C LEU A 334 -0.39 -20.25 3.59
N ALA A 335 0.06 -21.41 4.09
CA ALA A 335 1.36 -21.56 4.74
C ALA A 335 2.53 -21.15 3.81
N ALA A 336 2.48 -21.49 2.52
CA ALA A 336 3.47 -21.04 1.54
C ALA A 336 3.54 -19.50 1.42
N ALA A 337 2.41 -18.80 1.58
CA ALA A 337 2.39 -17.33 1.59
C ALA A 337 2.94 -16.73 2.91
N TYR A 338 2.82 -17.46 4.03
CA TYR A 338 3.50 -17.12 5.29
C TYR A 338 5.01 -17.35 5.18
N GLU A 339 5.46 -18.47 4.62
CA GLU A 339 6.88 -18.79 4.39
C GLU A 339 7.56 -17.84 3.38
N ALA A 340 6.81 -17.35 2.39
CA ALA A 340 7.25 -16.30 1.47
C ALA A 340 7.33 -14.89 2.11
N SER A 341 6.97 -14.75 3.38
CA SER A 341 6.97 -13.49 4.13
C SER A 341 7.89 -13.56 5.35
N GLU A 342 8.24 -12.39 5.92
CA GLU A 342 9.06 -12.34 7.14
C GLU A 342 8.24 -12.57 8.43
N ILE A 343 7.01 -13.10 8.38
CA ILE A 343 6.08 -13.13 9.53
C ILE A 343 6.24 -14.36 10.46
N MET A 344 6.79 -15.46 9.94
CA MET A 344 6.91 -16.74 10.66
C MET A 344 7.54 -16.69 12.07
N PRO A 345 8.51 -15.80 12.40
CA PRO A 345 9.03 -15.68 13.76
C PRO A 345 7.95 -15.40 14.82
N PHE A 346 6.90 -14.64 14.48
CA PHE A 346 5.87 -14.20 15.41
C PHE A 346 4.73 -15.21 15.63
N VAL A 347 4.62 -16.22 14.76
CA VAL A 347 3.51 -17.17 14.73
C VAL A 347 3.42 -17.96 16.04
N TYR A 348 2.29 -17.81 16.74
CA TYR A 348 1.93 -18.58 17.93
C TYR A 348 1.43 -19.97 17.55
N LEU A 349 1.77 -20.96 18.37
CA LEU A 349 1.38 -22.36 18.23
C LEU A 349 0.68 -22.82 19.51
N HIS A 350 -0.59 -23.21 19.39
CA HIS A 350 -1.44 -23.56 20.53
C HIS A 350 -1.39 -25.06 20.86
N ASN A 351 -0.36 -25.46 21.63
CA ASN A 351 -0.17 -26.85 22.06
C ASN A 351 -0.81 -27.21 23.42
N ASN A 352 -1.38 -26.23 24.12
CA ASN A 352 -1.92 -26.39 25.48
C ASN A 352 -3.44 -26.22 25.47
N THR A 353 -4.14 -26.80 26.45
CA THR A 353 -5.59 -26.56 26.68
C THR A 353 -5.89 -25.18 27.29
N THR A 354 -4.86 -24.39 27.61
CA THR A 354 -4.97 -23.08 28.27
C THR A 354 -4.26 -22.01 27.45
N TRP A 355 -4.95 -20.90 27.18
CA TRP A 355 -4.37 -19.75 26.49
C TRP A 355 -3.38 -18.99 27.39
N PRO A 356 -2.19 -18.63 26.88
CA PRO A 356 -1.19 -17.86 27.62
C PRO A 356 -1.65 -16.43 27.89
N THR A 357 -0.98 -15.75 28.80
CA THR A 357 -1.11 -14.31 29.01
C THR A 357 -0.46 -13.51 27.87
N LEU A 358 -0.87 -12.25 27.68
CA LEU A 358 -0.19 -11.39 26.71
C LEU A 358 1.30 -11.20 27.04
N GLN A 359 1.66 -11.13 28.32
CA GLN A 359 3.07 -11.01 28.72
C GLN A 359 3.87 -12.23 28.28
N GLU A 360 3.36 -13.45 28.47
CA GLU A 360 4.04 -14.69 28.02
C GLU A 360 4.16 -14.77 26.50
N MET A 361 3.14 -14.29 25.75
CA MET A 361 3.21 -14.18 24.29
C MET A 361 4.26 -13.15 23.84
N ILE A 362 4.43 -12.06 24.58
CA ILE A 362 5.43 -11.01 24.29
C ILE A 362 6.84 -11.48 24.67
N ASP A 363 7.03 -12.10 25.83
CA ASP A 363 8.32 -12.59 26.32
C ASP A 363 8.89 -13.74 25.45
N THR A 364 8.02 -14.46 24.75
CA THR A 364 8.39 -15.51 23.78
C THR A 364 8.42 -15.03 22.32
N ASP A 365 8.07 -13.76 22.06
CA ASP A 365 7.81 -13.15 20.75
C ASP A 365 6.76 -13.90 19.90
N LYS A 366 5.94 -14.76 20.52
CA LYS A 366 4.86 -15.53 19.88
C LYS A 366 3.54 -14.78 19.91
N ARG A 367 3.55 -13.66 19.18
CA ARG A 367 2.55 -12.59 19.24
C ARG A 367 1.53 -12.58 18.10
N LEU A 368 1.54 -13.56 17.20
CA LEU A 368 0.59 -13.67 16.09
C LEU A 368 -0.24 -14.95 16.17
N VAL A 369 -1.52 -14.81 16.49
CA VAL A 369 -2.51 -15.91 16.49
C VAL A 369 -3.18 -16.02 15.12
N ASN A 370 -3.38 -17.24 14.61
CA ASN A 370 -3.92 -17.46 13.26
C ASN A 370 -5.05 -18.50 13.30
N PHE A 371 -6.19 -18.16 12.71
CA PHE A 371 -7.33 -19.05 12.48
C PHE A 371 -7.69 -19.08 11.00
N VAL A 372 -8.26 -20.19 10.51
CA VAL A 372 -8.90 -20.29 9.19
C VAL A 372 -10.27 -20.97 9.31
N ASP A 373 -11.27 -20.47 8.58
CA ASP A 373 -12.66 -20.91 8.70
C ASP A 373 -13.03 -22.17 7.89
N ALA A 374 -12.19 -22.57 6.93
CA ALA A 374 -12.32 -23.82 6.18
C ALA A 374 -10.96 -24.42 5.76
N GLU A 375 -10.93 -25.74 5.55
CA GLU A 375 -9.75 -26.53 5.13
C GLU A 375 -8.50 -26.37 6.02
N ALA A 376 -8.70 -26.20 7.33
CA ALA A 376 -7.64 -26.27 8.32
C ALA A 376 -7.03 -27.69 8.37
N ASP A 377 -5.69 -27.77 8.26
CA ASP A 377 -4.94 -29.02 8.48
C ASP A 377 -3.94 -28.81 9.62
N VAL A 378 -4.43 -28.99 10.85
CA VAL A 378 -3.59 -28.87 12.07
C VAL A 378 -2.61 -30.03 12.24
N ALA A 379 -2.64 -31.06 11.39
CA ALA A 379 -1.64 -32.13 11.40
C ALA A 379 -0.39 -31.75 10.57
N GLN A 380 -0.56 -30.98 9.50
CA GLN A 380 0.54 -30.44 8.70
C GLN A 380 0.95 -29.02 9.12
N ILE A 381 -0.03 -28.14 9.38
CA ILE A 381 0.15 -26.70 9.68
C ILE A 381 -0.44 -26.40 11.09
N PRO A 382 0.16 -26.92 12.18
CA PRO A 382 -0.45 -26.91 13.52
C PRO A 382 -0.65 -25.53 14.16
N TRP A 383 -0.07 -24.48 13.59
CA TRP A 383 -0.23 -23.09 14.04
C TRP A 383 -1.41 -22.36 13.38
N LEU A 384 -1.99 -22.93 12.30
CA LEU A 384 -3.16 -22.41 11.62
C LEU A 384 -4.38 -23.18 12.12
N MET A 385 -5.00 -22.68 13.18
CA MET A 385 -6.10 -23.37 13.86
C MET A 385 -7.38 -23.33 13.02
N ASP A 386 -8.17 -24.39 13.09
CA ASP A 386 -9.57 -24.36 12.65
C ASP A 386 -10.33 -23.31 13.47
N GLN A 387 -10.91 -22.30 12.82
CA GLN A 387 -11.57 -21.21 13.55
C GLN A 387 -12.71 -21.76 14.39
N PHE A 388 -13.61 -22.54 13.79
CA PHE A 388 -14.88 -22.90 14.42
C PHE A 388 -14.79 -24.00 15.50
N SER A 389 -13.60 -24.59 15.69
CA SER A 389 -13.27 -25.44 16.85
C SER A 389 -12.77 -24.65 18.06
N HIS A 390 -12.35 -23.39 17.89
CA HIS A 390 -11.82 -22.52 18.97
C HIS A 390 -12.64 -21.24 19.20
N VAL A 391 -13.29 -20.72 18.15
CA VAL A 391 -13.98 -19.44 18.10
C VAL A 391 -15.28 -19.60 17.29
N PHE A 392 -16.44 -19.48 17.95
CA PHE A 392 -17.73 -19.44 17.24
C PHE A 392 -18.10 -18.00 16.86
N GLU A 393 -19.12 -17.81 16.02
CA GLU A 393 -19.62 -16.48 15.67
C GLU A 393 -21.15 -16.33 15.86
N THR A 394 -21.58 -15.10 16.12
CA THR A 394 -22.97 -14.65 15.93
C THR A 394 -23.28 -14.47 14.43
N PRO A 395 -24.56 -14.40 14.00
CA PRO A 395 -24.90 -14.17 12.58
C PRO A 395 -24.22 -12.93 12.00
N TYR A 396 -23.66 -13.06 10.81
CA TYR A 396 -23.00 -11.97 10.07
C TYR A 396 -23.96 -11.26 9.10
N ASP A 397 -24.94 -11.97 8.54
CA ASP A 397 -26.01 -11.40 7.71
C ASP A 397 -26.97 -10.57 8.58
N ASN A 398 -26.75 -9.25 8.55
CA ASN A 398 -27.53 -8.25 9.27
C ASN A 398 -27.84 -7.09 8.32
N LEU A 399 -29.11 -6.70 8.22
CA LEU A 399 -29.58 -5.62 7.34
C LEU A 399 -29.98 -4.35 8.10
N ASP A 400 -30.10 -4.43 9.43
CA ASP A 400 -30.46 -3.31 10.28
C ASP A 400 -29.77 -3.32 11.65
N VAL A 401 -29.64 -2.14 12.27
CA VAL A 401 -28.97 -1.96 13.56
C VAL A 401 -29.72 -2.68 14.70
N ASP A 402 -31.04 -2.91 14.54
CA ASP A 402 -31.85 -3.70 15.46
C ASP A 402 -31.95 -5.20 15.11
N SER A 403 -31.30 -5.71 14.04
CA SER A 403 -31.32 -7.15 13.69
C SER A 403 -30.29 -8.00 14.45
N PHE A 404 -29.32 -7.34 15.11
CA PHE A 404 -28.25 -7.99 15.86
C PHE A 404 -28.76 -8.92 16.97
N ASN A 405 -28.31 -10.17 16.94
CA ASN A 405 -28.77 -11.22 17.84
C ASN A 405 -27.66 -12.20 18.22
N CYS A 406 -27.83 -12.87 19.35
CA CYS A 406 -26.83 -13.74 19.96
C CYS A 406 -27.17 -15.23 19.78
N ASN A 407 -27.63 -15.60 18.58
CA ASN A 407 -27.59 -17.00 18.16
C ASN A 407 -26.13 -17.42 17.95
N ILE A 408 -25.86 -18.73 18.04
CA ILE A 408 -24.59 -19.30 17.58
C ILE A 408 -24.83 -19.75 16.13
N ASP A 409 -24.12 -19.12 15.19
CA ASP A 409 -24.34 -19.27 13.76
C ASP A 409 -23.24 -20.11 13.10
N ARG A 410 -21.98 -19.69 13.29
CA ARG A 410 -20.81 -20.39 12.75
C ARG A 410 -20.04 -21.09 13.87
N ILE A 411 -20.06 -22.42 13.88
CA ILE A 411 -19.43 -23.30 14.88
C ILE A 411 -19.13 -24.67 14.26
N ALA A 412 -18.10 -25.37 14.74
CA ALA A 412 -17.79 -26.73 14.31
C ALA A 412 -18.87 -27.71 14.79
N LYS A 413 -18.87 -28.92 14.24
CA LYS A 413 -19.75 -29.99 14.72
C LYS A 413 -19.19 -30.59 16.01
N ASP A 414 -20.09 -30.98 16.89
CA ASP A 414 -19.81 -31.75 18.10
C ASP A 414 -18.84 -31.09 19.12
N VAL A 415 -18.68 -29.76 19.06
CA VAL A 415 -17.93 -28.94 20.04
C VAL A 415 -18.86 -28.21 21.02
N ASP A 416 -18.36 -27.92 22.22
CA ASP A 416 -19.09 -27.19 23.28
C ASP A 416 -18.74 -25.68 23.28
N PRO A 417 -19.69 -24.79 22.95
CA PRO A 417 -19.46 -23.35 22.95
C PRO A 417 -19.25 -22.74 24.34
N GLN A 418 -19.53 -23.45 25.45
CA GLN A 418 -19.37 -22.90 26.80
C GLN A 418 -17.92 -22.47 27.07
N ASN A 419 -16.93 -23.20 26.52
CA ASN A 419 -15.51 -22.96 26.77
C ASN A 419 -14.76 -22.29 25.60
N MET A 420 -15.42 -22.12 24.45
CA MET A 420 -14.85 -21.45 23.27
C MET A 420 -14.80 -19.91 23.42
N MET A 421 -13.94 -19.26 22.63
CA MET A 421 -14.03 -17.83 22.36
C MET A 421 -15.18 -17.52 21.39
N TYR A 422 -15.54 -16.24 21.21
CA TYR A 422 -16.45 -15.86 20.11
C TYR A 422 -16.18 -14.50 19.45
N VAL A 423 -16.57 -14.43 18.17
CA VAL A 423 -16.74 -13.21 17.39
C VAL A 423 -18.18 -12.73 17.51
N MET A 424 -18.37 -11.47 17.87
CA MET A 424 -19.62 -10.75 17.74
C MET A 424 -19.57 -9.93 16.45
N ASN A 425 -20.24 -10.42 15.40
CA ASN A 425 -20.39 -9.71 14.14
C ASN A 425 -21.28 -8.47 14.37
N HIS A 426 -20.72 -7.28 14.15
CA HIS A 426 -21.34 -5.99 14.44
C HIS A 426 -21.17 -5.01 13.26
N PHE A 427 -21.50 -5.50 12.07
CA PHE A 427 -21.62 -4.72 10.84
C PHE A 427 -22.95 -5.06 10.16
N ILE A 428 -23.39 -4.23 9.22
CA ILE A 428 -24.64 -4.44 8.48
C ILE A 428 -24.47 -4.12 7.00
N TYR A 429 -25.22 -4.83 6.16
CA TYR A 429 -25.25 -4.60 4.72
C TYR A 429 -26.34 -3.59 4.31
N GLY A 430 -26.01 -2.75 3.33
CA GLY A 430 -26.99 -2.06 2.50
C GLY A 430 -27.27 -2.87 1.24
N VAL A 431 -28.44 -2.69 0.62
CA VAL A 431 -28.84 -3.45 -0.58
C VAL A 431 -28.94 -2.53 -1.79
N ILE A 432 -28.20 -2.85 -2.85
CA ILE A 432 -28.39 -2.27 -4.19
C ILE A 432 -29.38 -3.15 -4.94
N GLU A 433 -30.51 -2.58 -5.36
CA GLU A 433 -31.52 -3.27 -6.19
C GLU A 433 -31.32 -2.97 -7.68
N MET A 434 -30.96 -3.99 -8.46
CA MET A 434 -30.83 -3.94 -9.91
C MET A 434 -31.97 -4.73 -10.56
N GLY A 435 -33.20 -4.22 -10.39
CA GLY A 435 -34.42 -4.87 -10.86
C GLY A 435 -34.75 -6.11 -10.02
N ALA A 436 -34.54 -7.30 -10.58
CA ALA A 436 -34.75 -8.57 -9.87
C ALA A 436 -33.50 -9.04 -9.09
N LEU A 437 -32.32 -8.48 -9.39
CA LEU A 437 -31.08 -8.80 -8.67
C LEU A 437 -30.95 -7.86 -7.46
N LYS A 438 -30.66 -8.43 -6.30
CA LYS A 438 -30.25 -7.69 -5.10
C LYS A 438 -28.78 -7.99 -4.82
N ILE A 439 -28.02 -6.97 -4.44
CA ILE A 439 -26.59 -7.08 -4.11
C ILE A 439 -26.39 -6.40 -2.75
N GLU A 440 -25.93 -7.17 -1.76
CA GLU A 440 -25.51 -6.65 -0.47
C GLU A 440 -24.11 -6.04 -0.53
N ILE A 441 -23.92 -4.90 0.14
CA ILE A 441 -22.66 -4.16 0.25
C ILE A 441 -22.47 -3.59 1.67
N PRO A 442 -21.23 -3.42 2.17
CA PRO A 442 -20.96 -2.80 3.48
C PRO A 442 -21.64 -1.44 3.68
N SER A 443 -22.44 -1.27 4.74
CA SER A 443 -23.30 -0.08 4.91
C SER A 443 -22.57 1.12 5.53
N LYS A 444 -21.64 1.74 4.78
CA LYS A 444 -20.86 2.89 5.25
C LYS A 444 -21.71 4.04 5.79
N GLU A 445 -22.84 4.33 5.14
CA GLU A 445 -23.74 5.42 5.55
C GLU A 445 -24.39 5.18 6.92
N LYS A 446 -24.69 3.92 7.26
CA LYS A 446 -25.20 3.51 8.58
C LYS A 446 -24.10 3.28 9.62
N ALA A 447 -22.81 3.36 9.28
CA ALA A 447 -21.70 3.06 10.22
C ALA A 447 -21.68 4.00 11.44
N THR A 448 -22.18 5.23 11.32
CA THR A 448 -22.34 6.17 12.45
C THR A 448 -23.38 5.72 13.49
N LEU A 449 -24.35 4.89 13.10
CA LEU A 449 -25.36 4.31 13.98
C LEU A 449 -24.95 2.91 14.45
N THR A 450 -24.47 2.09 13.51
CA THR A 450 -24.02 0.71 13.74
C THR A 450 -22.84 0.67 14.73
N ASN A 451 -21.82 1.50 14.51
CA ASN A 451 -20.65 1.53 15.39
C ASN A 451 -20.83 2.48 16.58
N ALA A 452 -22.02 3.03 16.82
CA ALA A 452 -22.28 3.90 17.96
C ALA A 452 -22.12 3.11 19.26
N LYS A 453 -21.65 3.78 20.33
CA LYS A 453 -21.46 3.15 21.64
C LYS A 453 -22.68 2.39 22.14
N GLU A 454 -23.87 2.96 21.97
CA GLU A 454 -25.13 2.33 22.37
C GLU A 454 -25.40 1.02 21.61
N SER A 455 -25.17 0.98 20.29
CA SER A 455 -25.38 -0.21 19.45
C SER A 455 -24.45 -1.35 19.86
N ILE A 456 -23.13 -1.09 19.90
CA ILE A 456 -22.14 -2.12 20.25
C ILE A 456 -22.32 -2.60 21.69
N SER A 457 -22.54 -1.68 22.65
CA SER A 457 -22.78 -2.06 24.05
C SER A 457 -24.09 -2.83 24.25
N LYS A 458 -25.14 -2.53 23.49
CA LYS A 458 -26.42 -3.28 23.50
C LYS A 458 -26.22 -4.72 23.01
N HIS A 459 -25.57 -4.91 21.86
CA HIS A 459 -25.28 -6.24 21.32
C HIS A 459 -24.36 -7.03 22.28
N ALA A 460 -23.26 -6.43 22.73
CA ALA A 460 -22.30 -7.09 23.64
C ALA A 460 -22.93 -7.46 24.99
N SER A 461 -23.78 -6.61 25.57
CA SER A 461 -24.47 -6.91 26.84
C SER A 461 -25.51 -8.01 26.69
N ASN A 462 -26.23 -8.05 25.56
CA ASN A 462 -27.18 -9.13 25.24
C ASN A 462 -26.43 -10.47 25.17
N CYS A 463 -25.35 -10.53 24.39
CA CYS A 463 -24.58 -11.77 24.21
C CYS A 463 -23.86 -12.19 25.49
N ALA A 464 -23.36 -11.25 26.31
CA ALA A 464 -22.82 -11.55 27.62
C ALA A 464 -23.86 -12.15 28.57
N SER A 465 -25.13 -11.75 28.48
CA SER A 465 -26.22 -12.34 29.28
C SER A 465 -26.60 -13.76 28.85
N ILE A 466 -26.42 -14.10 27.57
CA ILE A 466 -26.77 -15.40 26.99
C ILE A 466 -25.60 -16.39 27.09
N PHE A 467 -24.41 -16.00 26.62
CA PHE A 467 -23.20 -16.84 26.61
C PHE A 467 -22.42 -16.81 27.94
N GLN A 468 -22.87 -16.02 28.92
CA GLN A 468 -22.24 -15.81 30.23
C GLN A 468 -20.77 -15.31 30.15
N LYS A 469 -20.36 -14.75 29.00
CA LYS A 469 -19.02 -14.19 28.75
C LYS A 469 -19.06 -13.04 27.74
N LYS A 470 -18.19 -12.05 27.92
CA LYS A 470 -18.00 -10.93 26.97
C LYS A 470 -17.47 -11.43 25.61
N PRO A 471 -17.67 -10.69 24.50
CA PRO A 471 -17.05 -11.07 23.22
C PRO A 471 -15.53 -11.04 23.30
N ASN A 472 -14.87 -12.01 22.66
CA ASN A 472 -13.43 -12.00 22.47
C ASN A 472 -13.04 -11.15 21.27
N PHE A 473 -13.89 -11.11 20.25
CA PHE A 473 -13.69 -10.27 19.07
C PHE A 473 -14.98 -9.50 18.80
N VAL A 474 -14.87 -8.18 18.64
CA VAL A 474 -15.96 -7.31 18.15
C VAL A 474 -15.62 -6.97 16.71
N GLU A 475 -16.45 -7.40 15.76
CA GLU A 475 -16.16 -7.26 14.33
C GLU A 475 -16.97 -6.14 13.69
N VAL A 476 -16.28 -5.19 13.04
CA VAL A 476 -16.91 -4.00 12.44
C VAL A 476 -16.39 -3.67 11.05
N ASP A 477 -17.28 -3.10 10.24
CA ASP A 477 -16.93 -2.27 9.09
C ASP A 477 -16.62 -0.83 9.56
N PHE A 478 -15.74 -0.13 8.86
CA PHE A 478 -15.39 1.28 9.02
C PHE A 478 -15.07 1.72 10.46
N TYR A 479 -14.16 1.02 11.14
CA TYR A 479 -13.84 1.20 12.57
C TYR A 479 -13.56 2.66 13.03
N THR A 480 -13.13 3.56 12.14
CA THR A 480 -12.91 4.99 12.43
C THR A 480 -14.19 5.83 12.51
N ILE A 481 -15.34 5.25 12.15
CA ILE A 481 -16.67 5.84 12.24
C ILE A 481 -17.36 5.21 13.46
N GLY A 482 -17.93 6.03 14.34
CA GLY A 482 -18.50 5.59 15.62
C GLY A 482 -17.45 5.47 16.73
N ASP A 483 -17.72 4.56 17.68
CA ASP A 483 -17.09 4.49 19.00
C ASP A 483 -16.35 3.16 19.26
N ALA A 484 -16.23 2.29 18.25
CA ALA A 484 -15.87 0.87 18.41
C ALA A 484 -14.62 0.59 19.27
N LEU A 485 -13.53 1.33 19.06
CA LEU A 485 -12.31 1.23 19.89
C LEU A 485 -12.56 1.58 21.36
N SER A 486 -13.43 2.55 21.64
CA SER A 486 -13.75 2.94 23.01
C SER A 486 -14.62 1.90 23.72
N VAL A 487 -15.54 1.24 23.00
CA VAL A 487 -16.36 0.15 23.56
C VAL A 487 -15.50 -1.08 23.84
N VAL A 488 -14.52 -1.39 22.97
CA VAL A 488 -13.55 -2.46 23.23
C VAL A 488 -12.63 -2.15 24.41
N ALA A 489 -12.27 -0.87 24.62
CA ALA A 489 -11.55 -0.46 25.83
C ALA A 489 -12.42 -0.63 27.10
N ASP A 490 -13.70 -0.22 27.06
CA ASP A 490 -14.66 -0.40 28.16
C ASP A 490 -14.89 -1.89 28.49
N LEU A 491 -15.06 -2.76 27.49
CA LEU A 491 -15.22 -4.22 27.65
C LEU A 491 -13.98 -4.91 28.25
N ASN A 492 -12.83 -4.24 28.23
CA ASN A 492 -11.63 -4.65 28.95
C ASN A 492 -11.40 -3.89 30.27
N GLY A 493 -12.17 -2.85 30.57
CA GLY A 493 -11.97 -1.99 31.73
C GLY A 493 -10.65 -1.22 31.68
N VAL A 494 -10.20 -0.79 30.50
CA VAL A 494 -8.98 0.01 30.30
C VAL A 494 -9.31 1.40 29.72
N PRO A 495 -8.47 2.43 29.94
CA PRO A 495 -8.71 3.75 29.37
C PRO A 495 -8.70 3.73 27.83
N SER A 496 -9.70 4.34 27.20
CA SER A 496 -9.72 4.52 25.75
C SER A 496 -8.77 5.66 25.33
N THR A 497 -7.93 5.39 24.33
CA THR A 497 -7.18 6.45 23.65
C THR A 497 -8.05 7.02 22.52
N PRO A 498 -8.31 8.35 22.48
CA PRO A 498 -9.12 8.93 21.42
C PRO A 498 -8.46 8.79 20.05
N LEU A 499 -9.22 8.37 19.04
CA LEU A 499 -8.78 8.39 17.64
C LEU A 499 -8.38 9.81 17.21
N VAL A 500 -7.09 10.04 17.04
CA VAL A 500 -6.58 11.24 16.37
C VAL A 500 -6.87 11.09 14.88
N ARG A 501 -8.07 11.51 14.46
CA ARG A 501 -8.54 11.43 13.06
C ARG A 501 -7.52 12.07 12.11
N LYS A 502 -6.74 11.21 11.45
CA LYS A 502 -6.06 11.54 10.20
C LYS A 502 -7.13 12.07 9.23
N GLN A 503 -6.78 13.04 8.37
CA GLN A 503 -7.74 13.50 7.37
C GLN A 503 -7.93 12.39 6.32
N PRO A 504 -9.17 12.07 5.90
CA PRO A 504 -9.40 11.00 4.93
C PRO A 504 -8.61 11.22 3.64
N HIS A 505 -8.03 10.15 3.09
CA HIS A 505 -7.44 10.22 1.77
C HIS A 505 -8.54 10.52 0.73
N PRO A 506 -8.39 11.56 -0.13
CA PRO A 506 -9.38 11.85 -1.15
C PRO A 506 -9.54 10.68 -2.11
N LEU A 507 -10.77 10.18 -2.18
CA LEU A 507 -11.17 9.07 -3.02
C LEU A 507 -11.00 9.41 -4.50
N VAL A 508 -10.72 8.40 -5.32
CA VAL A 508 -10.57 8.57 -6.78
C VAL A 508 -11.96 8.52 -7.41
N ASP A 509 -12.48 9.68 -7.84
CA ASP A 509 -13.67 9.74 -8.69
C ASP A 509 -13.45 8.92 -9.96
N GLY A 510 -14.26 7.88 -10.14
CA GLY A 510 -14.19 6.99 -11.30
C GLY A 510 -14.74 7.66 -12.55
N ASN A 511 -13.92 7.81 -13.59
CA ASN A 511 -14.40 8.13 -14.93
C ASN A 511 -13.72 7.24 -16.00
N ASN A 512 -14.41 6.15 -16.31
CA ASN A 512 -14.31 5.32 -17.52
C ASN A 512 -13.09 4.42 -17.81
N SER A 513 -13.40 3.41 -18.62
CA SER A 513 -12.58 2.42 -19.33
C SER A 513 -11.66 1.48 -18.53
N LEU A 514 -11.98 0.19 -18.66
CA LEU A 514 -11.05 -0.94 -18.54
C LEU A 514 -9.75 -0.66 -19.31
N ALA A 515 -8.62 -0.67 -18.61
CA ALA A 515 -7.28 -0.52 -19.20
C ALA A 515 -6.28 -1.44 -18.50
N ILE A 516 -6.20 -2.69 -18.98
CA ILE A 516 -5.31 -3.73 -18.45
C ILE A 516 -3.85 -3.27 -18.53
N ARG A 517 -3.13 -3.28 -17.40
CA ARG A 517 -1.69 -2.99 -17.37
C ARG A 517 -0.89 -4.26 -17.66
N LYS A 518 -0.10 -4.25 -18.73
CA LYS A 518 1.00 -5.22 -18.88
C LYS A 518 2.11 -4.91 -17.88
N SER A 519 2.61 -5.93 -17.18
CA SER A 519 3.93 -5.94 -16.58
C SER A 519 4.97 -6.37 -17.63
N ASN A 520 6.18 -5.82 -17.59
CA ASN A 520 7.24 -6.12 -18.56
C ASN A 520 8.38 -6.90 -17.91
N LEU A 521 8.36 -8.24 -18.04
CA LEU A 521 9.48 -9.11 -17.63
C LEU A 521 9.69 -10.36 -18.51
N SER A 522 9.54 -10.26 -19.84
CA SER A 522 10.21 -11.13 -20.83
C SER A 522 10.04 -10.59 -22.28
N PRO A 523 10.95 -10.81 -23.24
CA PRO A 523 10.92 -10.11 -24.53
C PRO A 523 10.60 -10.98 -25.78
N THR A 524 9.32 -11.17 -26.11
CA THR A 524 8.83 -11.24 -27.51
C THR A 524 7.30 -11.07 -27.55
N GLU A 525 6.76 -10.62 -28.69
CA GLU A 525 5.32 -10.50 -28.91
C GLU A 525 4.73 -11.80 -29.45
N HIS A 526 3.70 -12.33 -28.79
CA HIS A 526 2.38 -12.60 -29.40
C HIS A 526 1.34 -12.84 -28.29
N ILE A 527 0.05 -12.87 -28.64
CA ILE A 527 -1.06 -12.88 -27.69
C ILE A 527 -1.66 -14.28 -27.61
N LEU A 528 -1.73 -14.85 -26.40
CA LEU A 528 -2.92 -15.56 -25.91
C LEU A 528 -2.87 -15.69 -24.38
N ILE A 529 -3.97 -16.19 -23.81
CA ILE A 529 -4.22 -16.29 -22.37
C ILE A 529 -3.70 -17.64 -21.86
N ASP A 530 -2.82 -17.62 -20.87
CA ASP A 530 -2.73 -18.51 -19.71
C ASP A 530 -1.42 -18.24 -18.94
N ASN A 531 -1.20 -18.91 -17.80
CA ASN A 531 0.02 -18.81 -17.00
C ASN A 531 0.78 -20.15 -16.95
N VAL A 532 2.05 -20.08 -16.53
CA VAL A 532 2.96 -21.20 -16.21
C VAL A 532 3.65 -21.89 -17.43
N SER A 533 4.91 -22.30 -17.19
CA SER A 533 5.77 -23.21 -17.97
C SER A 533 6.75 -22.64 -19.01
N SER A 534 8.00 -22.58 -18.55
CA SER A 534 9.31 -22.44 -19.22
C SER A 534 9.54 -22.87 -20.70
N LYS A 535 10.28 -22.00 -21.42
CA LYS A 535 11.37 -22.26 -22.40
C LYS A 535 11.16 -23.28 -23.55
N ALA A 536 11.16 -22.80 -24.81
CA ALA A 536 12.28 -22.97 -25.76
C ALA A 536 12.10 -22.26 -27.13
N GLU A 537 13.24 -21.82 -27.71
CA GLU A 537 13.59 -21.48 -29.12
C GLU A 537 12.65 -20.75 -30.14
N LYS A 538 13.15 -19.60 -30.63
CA LYS A 538 13.20 -19.07 -32.03
C LYS A 538 12.06 -19.37 -33.04
N LEU A 539 11.47 -18.33 -33.65
CA LEU A 539 11.60 -17.98 -35.10
C LEU A 539 10.75 -16.76 -35.58
N VAL A 540 11.44 -15.75 -36.13
CA VAL A 540 11.14 -14.88 -37.32
C VAL A 540 9.73 -14.30 -37.61
N TYR A 541 9.69 -12.97 -37.78
CA TYR A 541 8.63 -12.07 -38.34
C TYR A 541 8.16 -12.41 -39.78
N PRO A 542 6.92 -12.03 -40.19
CA PRO A 542 6.72 -10.71 -40.86
C PRO A 542 5.38 -9.98 -40.60
N HIS A 543 5.34 -8.72 -41.04
CA HIS A 543 4.23 -7.75 -41.04
C HIS A 543 2.83 -8.30 -41.41
N HIS A 544 1.76 -7.74 -40.83
CA HIS A 544 0.84 -6.82 -41.54
C HIS A 544 -0.35 -6.25 -40.72
N TRP A 545 -0.80 -5.04 -41.12
CA TRP A 545 -2.10 -4.36 -40.91
C TRP A 545 -2.38 -3.52 -39.64
N CYS A 546 -2.67 -2.24 -39.90
CA CYS A 546 -3.46 -1.32 -39.07
C CYS A 546 -4.95 -1.36 -39.50
N TYR A 547 -5.76 -0.42 -38.98
CA TYR A 547 -7.20 -0.17 -39.24
C TYR A 547 -8.21 -1.05 -38.51
N LEU A 548 -8.81 -0.53 -37.42
CA LEU A 548 -10.25 -0.64 -37.11
C LEU A 548 -10.66 0.16 -35.85
N THR A 549 -10.72 1.50 -35.95
CA THR A 549 -11.22 2.39 -34.88
C THR A 549 -12.05 3.55 -35.45
N LEU A 550 -13.24 3.25 -36.00
CA LEU A 550 -14.10 4.27 -36.62
C LEU A 550 -15.62 3.98 -36.63
N LEU A 551 -16.10 2.99 -35.85
CA LEU A 551 -17.50 2.54 -35.87
C LEU A 551 -18.15 2.44 -34.47
N PHE A 552 -18.07 3.50 -33.68
CA PHE A 552 -18.81 3.60 -32.40
C PHE A 552 -19.44 4.99 -32.13
N ALA A 553 -19.45 5.88 -33.12
CA ALA A 553 -19.80 7.31 -32.95
C ALA A 553 -21.12 7.72 -33.64
N MET A 554 -22.05 6.79 -33.88
CA MET A 554 -23.29 7.06 -34.65
C MET A 554 -24.59 6.52 -34.03
N TYR A 555 -24.63 6.23 -32.72
CA TYR A 555 -25.85 5.68 -32.09
C TYR A 555 -26.30 6.29 -30.75
N LEU A 556 -25.89 7.52 -30.45
CA LEU A 556 -26.49 8.33 -29.37
C LEU A 556 -26.85 9.72 -29.89
N ASN A 557 -28.04 9.83 -30.51
CA ASN A 557 -28.70 11.10 -30.79
C ASN A 557 -30.22 10.89 -30.98
N ARG A 558 -30.91 10.51 -29.91
CA ARG A 558 -32.39 10.55 -29.78
C ARG A 558 -32.81 10.40 -28.32
N PHE A 559 -33.42 11.47 -27.81
CA PHE A 559 -33.85 11.70 -26.43
C PHE A 559 -32.71 11.90 -25.42
#